data_AF-A0A2V2VMX0-F1
#
_entry.id   AF-A0A2V2VMX0-F1
#
_cell.length_a   1.000
_cell.length_b   1.000
_cell.length_c   1.000
_cell.angle_alpha   90.00
_cell.angle_beta   90.00
_cell.angle_gamma   90.00
#
_symmetry.space_group_name_H-M   'P 1'
#
loop_
_entity.id
_entity.type
_entity.pdbx_description
1 polymer ?
#
loop_
_entity_poly.entity_id
_entity_poly.type
_entity_poly.pdbx_seq_one_letter_code
_entity_poly.pdbx_strand_id
1 'polypeptide(L)'
;MGAGSYLLYQLLHYDVEKLQVVVHCFGIKMYVFNRTTKIVTKYVGNKTSKSVLGGLWQSGMKGYIIYDVARKGTLPDTGFAPSSGWGMIVVSSPNLISYDKWVNQSESVQIVMNCPDEMDVKAMCAWMKQNRQLAEEEADYWKEVEVRMDKLGPLLRYVFDQCKYKDRIVSCESTVNKMVLPDTQYYSVLGTDKMCEGSHVSHKLVKVVRVRGKEDDSELPYNAMISSHLAELTLCKLAELMVPNDFNLLVLAIKDDLISKALEDHSLFAFLSAAL
;
A
#
# COMPACT_ATOMS: atom_id res chain seq x y z
N MET A 1 -3.21 0.02 -6.26
CA MET A 1 -3.35 1.45 -5.94
C MET A 1 -2.50 2.22 -6.91
N GLY A 2 -2.99 3.31 -7.51
CA GLY A 2 -2.22 4.15 -8.44
C GLY A 2 -1.29 5.11 -7.70
N ALA A 3 -0.40 4.58 -6.84
CA ALA A 3 0.49 5.42 -6.05
C ALA A 3 1.38 6.31 -6.93
N GLY A 4 1.90 5.77 -8.04
CA GLY A 4 2.65 6.54 -9.03
C GLY A 4 1.85 7.70 -9.64
N SER A 5 0.58 7.49 -9.98
CA SER A 5 -0.28 8.58 -10.50
C SER A 5 -0.64 9.63 -9.45
N TYR A 6 -0.81 9.24 -8.19
CA TYR A 6 -1.05 10.19 -7.10
C TYR A 6 0.17 11.07 -6.85
N LEU A 7 1.36 10.46 -6.77
CA LEU A 7 2.62 11.21 -6.65
C LEU A 7 2.85 12.12 -7.84
N LEU A 8 2.53 11.65 -9.06
CA LEU A 8 2.61 12.47 -10.26
C LEU A 8 1.71 13.71 -10.14
N TYR A 9 0.46 13.53 -9.71
CA TYR A 9 -0.45 14.65 -9.47
C TYR A 9 0.14 15.65 -8.47
N GLN A 10 0.65 15.19 -7.32
CA GLN A 10 1.25 16.04 -6.30
C GLN A 10 2.45 16.84 -6.85
N LEU A 11 3.37 16.18 -7.55
CA LEU A 11 4.55 16.84 -8.13
C LEU A 11 4.17 17.84 -9.24
N LEU A 12 3.12 17.57 -10.01
CA LEU A 12 2.65 18.50 -11.04
C LEU A 12 1.99 19.76 -10.47
N HIS A 13 1.53 19.74 -9.22
CA HIS A 13 0.96 20.89 -8.51
C HIS A 13 1.95 21.60 -7.58
N TYR A 14 3.21 21.14 -7.53
CA TYR A 14 4.25 21.77 -6.73
C TYR A 14 4.69 23.13 -7.29
N ASP A 15 5.57 23.85 -6.62
CA ASP A 15 6.14 25.09 -7.17
C ASP A 15 6.95 24.82 -8.46
N VAL A 16 6.62 25.53 -9.55
CA VAL A 16 7.27 25.36 -10.87
C VAL A 16 8.69 25.92 -10.92
N GLU A 17 9.02 26.92 -10.10
CA GLU A 17 10.37 27.50 -10.02
C GLU A 17 11.36 26.56 -9.34
N LYS A 18 10.82 25.69 -8.47
CA LYS A 18 11.57 24.65 -7.76
C LYS A 18 11.60 23.34 -8.55
N LEU A 19 10.53 23.01 -9.27
CA LEU A 19 10.38 21.76 -10.00
C LEU A 19 9.85 22.00 -11.41
N GLN A 20 10.75 22.00 -12.40
CA GLN A 20 10.43 22.30 -13.79
C GLN A 20 9.99 21.06 -14.57
N VAL A 21 10.52 19.89 -14.22
CA VAL A 21 10.28 18.64 -14.96
C VAL A 21 9.90 17.51 -14.02
N VAL A 22 8.84 16.77 -14.36
CA VAL A 22 8.50 15.51 -13.69
C VAL A 22 8.60 14.39 -14.72
N VAL A 23 9.32 13.34 -14.39
CA VAL A 23 9.46 12.16 -15.25
C VAL A 23 8.74 10.99 -14.60
N HIS A 24 7.84 10.34 -15.34
CA HIS A 24 7.16 9.14 -14.88
C HIS A 24 7.53 7.96 -15.78
N CYS A 25 8.28 7.02 -15.22
CA CYS A 25 8.68 5.78 -15.87
C CYS A 25 7.73 4.65 -15.46
N PHE A 26 7.20 3.94 -16.45
CA PHE A 26 6.36 2.76 -16.24
C PHE A 26 6.74 1.68 -17.26
N GLY A 27 7.45 0.65 -16.78
CA GLY A 27 8.04 -0.36 -17.66
C GLY A 27 9.02 0.26 -18.67
N ILE A 28 8.81 0.03 -19.97
CA ILE A 28 9.67 0.58 -21.03
C ILE A 28 9.25 1.98 -21.50
N LYS A 29 8.20 2.56 -20.90
CA LYS A 29 7.66 3.86 -21.29
C LYS A 29 8.12 4.92 -20.29
N MET A 30 8.52 6.08 -20.80
CA MET A 30 8.86 7.24 -20.00
C MET A 30 8.04 8.43 -20.48
N TYR A 31 7.38 9.11 -19.54
CA TYR A 31 6.63 10.32 -19.78
C TYR A 31 7.36 11.49 -19.13
N VAL A 32 7.69 12.52 -19.91
CA VAL A 32 8.35 13.73 -19.44
C VAL A 32 7.32 14.85 -19.45
N PHE A 33 7.01 15.38 -18.28
CA PHE A 33 6.12 16.50 -18.08
C PHE A 33 6.97 17.76 -17.89
N ASN A 34 7.11 18.56 -18.94
CA ASN A 34 7.75 19.86 -18.83
C ASN A 34 6.71 20.89 -18.37
N ARG A 35 6.87 21.36 -17.14
CA ARG A 35 5.91 22.26 -16.48
C ARG A 35 6.08 23.71 -16.92
N THR A 36 7.27 24.08 -17.40
CA THR A 36 7.56 25.40 -17.97
C THR A 36 6.88 25.58 -19.33
N THR A 37 7.01 24.59 -20.21
CA THR A 37 6.40 24.63 -21.56
C THR A 37 4.99 24.04 -21.61
N LYS A 38 4.54 23.40 -20.53
CA LYS A 38 3.27 22.66 -20.43
C LYS A 38 3.12 21.55 -21.48
N ILE A 39 4.23 20.92 -21.86
CA ILE A 39 4.28 19.83 -22.83
C ILE A 39 4.51 18.49 -22.12
N VAL A 40 3.81 17.45 -22.58
CA VAL A 40 4.07 16.06 -22.19
C VAL A 40 4.62 15.30 -23.38
N THR A 41 5.80 14.69 -23.20
CA THR A 41 6.44 13.89 -24.25
C THR A 41 6.62 12.46 -23.78
N LYS A 42 6.28 11.51 -24.65
CA LYS A 42 6.41 10.08 -24.39
C LYS A 42 7.61 9.52 -25.13
N TYR A 43 8.45 8.79 -24.42
CA TYR A 43 9.59 8.04 -24.95
C TYR A 43 9.40 6.55 -24.67
N VAL A 44 9.93 5.71 -25.55
CA VAL A 44 9.86 4.25 -25.44
C VAL A 44 11.27 3.68 -25.59
N GLY A 45 11.62 2.76 -24.68
CA GLY A 45 12.91 2.06 -24.66
C GLY A 45 13.91 2.68 -23.70
N ASN A 46 14.67 1.83 -23.02
CA ASN A 46 15.61 2.26 -21.97
C ASN A 46 16.72 3.16 -22.51
N LYS A 47 17.31 2.81 -23.68
CA LYS A 47 18.38 3.61 -24.30
C LYS A 47 17.93 5.04 -24.58
N THR A 48 16.78 5.19 -25.23
CA THR A 48 16.16 6.49 -25.53
C THR A 48 15.88 7.26 -24.24
N SER A 49 15.29 6.59 -23.25
CA SER A 49 14.92 7.22 -21.97
C SER A 49 16.14 7.77 -21.22
N LYS A 50 17.23 6.99 -21.15
CA LYS A 50 18.51 7.42 -20.56
C LYS A 50 19.11 8.61 -21.29
N SER A 51 19.11 8.60 -22.62
CA SER A 51 19.63 9.71 -23.41
C SER A 51 18.85 11.01 -23.16
N VAL A 52 17.53 10.92 -23.06
CA VAL A 52 16.67 12.07 -22.78
C VAL A 52 16.92 12.60 -21.37
N LEU A 53 16.99 11.73 -20.36
CA LEU A 53 17.33 12.13 -18.99
C LEU A 53 18.68 12.84 -18.92
N GLY A 54 19.71 12.30 -19.60
CA GLY A 54 21.02 12.93 -19.69
C GLY A 54 20.96 14.34 -20.30
N GLY A 55 20.19 14.53 -21.36
CA GLY A 55 19.97 15.85 -21.97
C GLY A 55 19.25 16.84 -21.04
N LEU A 56 18.24 16.36 -20.30
CA LEU A 56 17.52 17.17 -19.30
C LEU A 56 18.47 17.62 -18.18
N TRP A 57 19.35 16.73 -17.70
CA TRP A 57 20.34 17.08 -16.69
C TRP A 57 21.37 18.09 -17.20
N GLN A 58 21.93 17.88 -18.40
CA GLN A 58 22.90 18.80 -19.01
C GLN A 58 22.33 20.20 -19.24
N SER A 59 21.02 20.32 -19.45
CA SER A 59 20.33 21.60 -19.59
C SER A 59 20.17 22.37 -18.27
N GLY A 60 20.55 21.78 -17.12
CA GLY A 60 20.41 22.40 -15.80
C GLY A 60 18.97 22.48 -15.30
N MET A 61 18.02 21.78 -15.93
CA MET A 61 16.64 21.75 -15.48
C MET A 61 16.52 21.06 -14.12
N LYS A 62 15.62 21.56 -13.27
CA LYS A 62 15.30 20.94 -11.98
C LYS A 62 14.15 19.96 -12.16
N GLY A 63 14.32 18.72 -11.71
CA GLY A 63 13.29 17.72 -11.91
C GLY A 63 13.25 16.59 -10.89
N TYR A 64 12.24 15.76 -11.05
CA TYR A 64 11.95 14.65 -10.16
C TYR A 64 11.50 13.43 -10.97
N ILE A 65 11.91 12.24 -10.54
CA ILE A 65 11.60 10.99 -11.23
C ILE A 65 10.67 10.13 -10.37
N ILE A 66 9.58 9.67 -10.95
CA ILE A 66 8.73 8.59 -10.42
C ILE A 66 9.04 7.36 -11.26
N TYR A 67 9.54 6.30 -10.63
CA TYR A 67 9.83 5.04 -11.29
C TYR A 67 8.88 3.95 -10.79
N ASP A 68 7.83 3.68 -11.57
CA ASP A 68 6.83 2.65 -11.26
C ASP A 68 7.26 1.29 -11.85
N VAL A 69 7.63 0.38 -10.94
CA VAL A 69 8.27 -0.90 -11.25
C VAL A 69 7.23 -1.89 -11.76
N ALA A 70 7.14 -2.00 -13.08
CA ALA A 70 6.17 -2.88 -13.75
C ALA A 70 6.53 -4.39 -13.74
N ARG A 71 7.81 -4.76 -13.51
CA ARG A 71 8.27 -6.17 -13.51
C ARG A 71 8.90 -6.56 -12.17
N LYS A 72 8.42 -7.65 -11.58
CA LYS A 72 8.98 -8.23 -10.35
C LYS A 72 10.49 -8.44 -10.48
N GLY A 73 11.27 -8.04 -9.47
CA GLY A 73 12.69 -8.37 -9.35
C GLY A 73 13.64 -7.64 -10.29
N THR A 74 13.16 -6.67 -11.08
CA THR A 74 14.05 -5.86 -11.94
C THR A 74 14.47 -4.61 -11.17
N LEU A 75 15.77 -4.44 -10.94
CA LEU A 75 16.34 -3.21 -10.40
C LEU A 75 15.94 -2.02 -11.29
N PRO A 76 15.74 -0.81 -10.72
CA PRO A 76 15.81 0.41 -11.52
C PRO A 76 17.12 0.35 -12.29
N ASP A 77 17.03 0.42 -13.61
CA ASP A 77 18.20 0.41 -14.46
C ASP A 77 19.10 1.57 -14.02
N THR A 78 20.35 1.29 -13.64
CA THR A 78 21.22 2.23 -12.89
C THR A 78 21.42 3.57 -13.61
N GLY A 79 21.21 3.62 -14.92
CA GLY A 79 21.19 4.86 -15.70
C GLY A 79 19.99 5.79 -15.46
N PHE A 80 19.03 5.41 -14.61
CA PHE A 80 17.96 6.29 -14.13
C PHE A 80 18.29 6.92 -12.78
N ALA A 81 19.29 6.40 -12.04
CA ALA A 81 19.67 6.94 -10.75
C ALA A 81 19.99 8.44 -10.91
N PRO A 82 19.41 9.32 -10.06
CA PRO A 82 19.60 10.76 -10.22
C PRO A 82 21.07 11.13 -10.12
N SER A 83 21.59 11.91 -11.07
CA SER A 83 22.79 12.72 -10.84
C SER A 83 22.46 13.88 -9.89
N SER A 84 23.49 14.48 -9.27
CA SER A 84 23.38 15.56 -8.29
C SER A 84 22.28 16.59 -8.65
N GLY A 85 21.26 16.71 -7.79
CA GLY A 85 20.23 17.75 -7.87
C GLY A 85 18.81 17.29 -8.21
N TRP A 86 18.60 16.06 -8.70
CA TRP A 86 17.25 15.50 -8.91
C TRP A 86 16.89 14.50 -7.81
N GLY A 87 15.60 14.46 -7.44
CA GLY A 87 15.05 13.42 -6.56
C GLY A 87 14.41 12.28 -7.35
N MET A 88 14.31 11.11 -6.74
CA MET A 88 13.58 9.96 -7.30
C MET A 88 12.74 9.26 -6.23
N ILE A 89 11.50 8.92 -6.59
CA ILE A 89 10.69 7.94 -5.87
C ILE A 89 10.54 6.70 -6.74
N VAL A 90 10.84 5.55 -6.16
CA VAL A 90 10.56 4.25 -6.75
C VAL A 90 9.28 3.71 -6.14
N VAL A 91 8.31 3.36 -6.99
CA VAL A 91 7.04 2.76 -6.58
C VAL A 91 7.06 1.29 -6.97
N SER A 92 6.85 0.40 -6.01
CA SER A 92 6.82 -1.04 -6.26
C SER A 92 5.72 -1.76 -5.50
N SER A 93 5.37 -2.95 -5.97
CA SER A 93 4.66 -3.91 -5.13
C SER A 93 5.51 -4.28 -3.90
N PRO A 94 4.89 -4.59 -2.75
CA PRO A 94 5.59 -5.06 -1.56
C PRO A 94 6.19 -6.44 -1.84
N ASN A 95 7.46 -6.47 -2.25
CA ASN A 95 8.25 -7.68 -2.39
C ASN A 95 9.65 -7.40 -1.82
N LEU A 96 9.97 -8.03 -0.70
CA LEU A 96 11.19 -7.77 0.08
C LEU A 96 12.47 -8.02 -0.72
N ILE A 97 12.52 -9.06 -1.55
CA ILE A 97 13.73 -9.41 -2.33
C ILE A 97 14.14 -8.27 -3.26
N SER A 98 13.16 -7.55 -3.81
CA SER A 98 13.44 -6.37 -4.64
C SER A 98 13.83 -5.17 -3.77
N TYR A 99 13.17 -5.00 -2.62
CA TYR A 99 13.40 -3.91 -1.68
C TYR A 99 14.79 -3.94 -1.02
N ASP A 100 15.24 -5.10 -0.53
CA ASP A 100 16.54 -5.25 0.13
C ASP A 100 17.71 -4.89 -0.79
N LYS A 101 17.56 -5.16 -2.10
CA LYS A 101 18.55 -4.75 -3.10
C LYS A 101 18.52 -3.25 -3.37
N TRP A 102 17.42 -2.55 -3.09
CA TRP A 102 17.27 -1.11 -3.31
C TRP A 102 17.71 -0.29 -2.11
N VAL A 103 17.41 -0.74 -0.88
CA VAL A 103 17.87 -0.07 0.34
C VAL A 103 19.39 -0.03 0.40
N ASN A 104 20.05 -1.09 -0.08
CA ASN A 104 21.51 -1.17 -0.17
C ASN A 104 22.12 -0.25 -1.25
N GLN A 105 21.31 0.39 -2.10
CA GLN A 105 21.77 1.46 -2.98
C GLN A 105 21.70 2.78 -2.19
N SER A 106 22.86 3.20 -1.67
CA SER A 106 23.20 4.49 -1.03
C SER A 106 22.07 5.50 -0.75
N GLU A 107 21.94 5.91 0.52
CA GLU A 107 21.15 7.06 1.01
C GLU A 107 19.63 7.02 0.75
N SER A 108 19.07 5.89 0.33
CA SER A 108 17.62 5.77 0.16
C SER A 108 16.87 5.89 1.50
N VAL A 109 15.80 6.70 1.50
CA VAL A 109 14.90 6.85 2.65
C VAL A 109 13.61 6.10 2.35
N GLN A 110 13.21 5.21 3.27
CA GLN A 110 11.92 4.53 3.17
C GLN A 110 10.78 5.51 3.43
N ILE A 111 9.81 5.54 2.52
CA ILE A 111 8.57 6.30 2.71
C ILE A 111 7.43 5.29 2.80
N VAL A 112 6.75 5.28 3.94
CA VAL A 112 5.54 4.49 4.18
C VAL A 112 4.34 5.41 4.03
N MET A 113 3.41 5.07 3.15
CA MET A 113 2.16 5.81 2.97
C MET A 113 0.99 4.91 3.31
N ASN A 114 0.08 5.43 4.14
CA ASN A 114 -1.18 4.75 4.41
C ASN A 114 -2.04 4.69 3.14
N CYS A 115 -2.88 3.66 3.06
CA CYS A 115 -4.00 3.67 2.14
C CYS A 115 -4.95 4.84 2.48
N PRO A 116 -5.75 5.32 1.52
CA PRO A 116 -6.81 6.28 1.78
C PRO A 116 -7.70 5.81 2.93
N ASP A 117 -8.19 6.74 3.74
CA ASP A 117 -9.15 6.44 4.81
C ASP A 117 -10.60 6.56 4.33
N GLU A 118 -11.55 6.39 5.26
CA GLU A 118 -12.97 6.50 4.96
C GLU A 118 -13.35 7.86 4.35
N MET A 119 -12.81 8.95 4.90
CA MET A 119 -13.13 10.30 4.44
C MET A 119 -12.57 10.56 3.05
N ASP A 120 -11.37 10.04 2.75
CA ASP A 120 -10.80 10.09 1.42
C ASP A 120 -11.70 9.38 0.39
N VAL A 121 -12.17 8.17 0.72
CA VAL A 121 -13.04 7.40 -0.19
C VAL A 121 -14.40 8.08 -0.34
N LYS A 122 -14.95 8.64 0.74
CA LYS A 122 -16.20 9.40 0.71
C LYS A 122 -16.11 10.62 -0.21
N ALA A 123 -15.01 11.36 -0.15
CA ALA A 123 -14.74 12.46 -1.06
C ALA A 123 -14.63 11.99 -2.52
N MET A 124 -13.97 10.84 -2.76
CA MET A 124 -13.92 10.24 -4.11
C MET A 124 -15.31 9.85 -4.61
N CYS A 125 -16.18 9.30 -3.75
CA CYS A 125 -17.56 8.97 -4.10
C CYS A 125 -18.35 10.22 -4.51
N ALA A 126 -18.27 11.29 -3.71
CA ALA A 126 -18.91 12.56 -4.03
C ALA A 126 -18.41 13.10 -5.38
N TRP A 127 -17.09 13.09 -5.62
CA TRP A 127 -16.53 13.54 -6.90
C TRP A 127 -16.97 12.69 -8.10
N MET A 128 -17.00 11.36 -7.95
CA MET A 128 -17.46 10.45 -9.01
C MET A 128 -18.94 10.64 -9.36
N LYS A 129 -19.74 11.13 -8.40
CA LYS A 129 -21.19 11.32 -8.55
C LYS A 129 -21.62 12.76 -8.72
N GLN A 130 -20.70 13.72 -8.67
CA GLN A 130 -20.95 15.16 -8.81
C GLN A 130 -21.77 15.55 -10.06
N ASN A 131 -21.72 14.76 -11.14
CA ASN A 131 -22.50 14.99 -12.36
C ASN A 131 -23.86 14.26 -12.41
N ARG A 132 -24.20 13.45 -11.39
CA ARG A 132 -25.51 12.82 -11.23
C ARG A 132 -26.37 13.74 -10.36
N GLN A 133 -27.60 13.98 -10.80
CA GLN A 133 -28.36 15.19 -10.49
C GLN A 133 -29.14 15.16 -9.15
N LEU A 134 -28.90 14.20 -8.25
CA LEU A 134 -29.66 14.09 -6.98
C LEU A 134 -28.77 13.65 -5.81
N ALA A 135 -28.80 14.40 -4.70
CA ALA A 135 -28.05 14.11 -3.47
C ALA A 135 -28.39 12.72 -2.86
N GLU A 136 -29.59 12.21 -3.12
CA GLU A 136 -30.02 10.88 -2.69
C GLU A 136 -29.21 9.77 -3.37
N GLU A 137 -28.91 9.90 -4.66
CA GLU A 137 -28.10 8.91 -5.40
C GLU A 137 -26.63 8.89 -4.92
N GLU A 138 -26.12 10.04 -4.48
CA GLU A 138 -24.78 10.14 -3.90
C GLU A 138 -24.72 9.44 -2.55
N ALA A 139 -25.71 9.69 -1.69
CA ALA A 139 -25.81 9.05 -0.38
C ALA A 139 -25.97 7.53 -0.48
N ASP A 140 -26.80 7.06 -1.41
CA ASP A 140 -26.99 5.62 -1.61
C ASP A 140 -25.74 4.94 -2.20
N TYR A 141 -25.04 5.61 -3.12
CA TYR A 141 -23.76 5.10 -3.61
C TYR A 141 -22.69 5.04 -2.51
N TRP A 142 -22.61 6.05 -1.63
CA TRP A 142 -21.71 6.02 -0.49
C TRP A 142 -22.01 4.85 0.43
N LYS A 143 -23.28 4.63 0.82
CA LYS A 143 -23.67 3.49 1.67
C LYS A 143 -23.22 2.15 1.08
N GLU A 144 -23.36 1.96 -0.23
CA GLU A 144 -22.88 0.74 -0.87
C GLU A 144 -21.36 0.56 -0.77
N VAL A 145 -20.60 1.64 -0.91
CA VAL A 145 -19.12 1.62 -0.83
C VAL A 145 -18.66 1.43 0.61
N GLU A 146 -19.30 2.09 1.57
CA GLU A 146 -19.07 1.98 3.01
C GLU A 146 -19.22 0.53 3.47
N VAL A 147 -20.33 -0.15 3.13
CA VAL A 147 -20.52 -1.58 3.44
C VAL A 147 -19.43 -2.48 2.86
N ARG A 148 -18.90 -2.14 1.67
CA ARG A 148 -17.79 -2.89 1.05
C ARG A 148 -16.47 -2.62 1.77
N MET A 149 -16.27 -1.38 2.25
CA MET A 149 -15.09 -0.99 3.02
C MET A 149 -15.06 -1.63 4.40
N ASP A 150 -16.19 -1.77 5.07
CA ASP A 150 -16.25 -2.48 6.36
C ASP A 150 -15.70 -3.91 6.23
N LYS A 151 -15.99 -4.55 5.11
CA LYS A 151 -15.56 -5.94 4.85
C LYS A 151 -14.17 -6.05 4.25
N LEU A 152 -13.77 -5.16 3.35
CA LEU A 152 -12.54 -5.31 2.55
C LEU A 152 -11.52 -4.17 2.77
N GLY A 153 -11.83 -3.21 3.64
CA GLY A 153 -11.06 -2.00 3.83
C GLY A 153 -11.15 -1.04 2.63
N PRO A 154 -10.47 0.12 2.70
CA PRO A 154 -10.46 1.16 1.65
C PRO A 154 -9.63 0.77 0.41
N LEU A 155 -9.77 -0.46 -0.08
CA LEU A 155 -9.08 -0.91 -1.28
C LEU A 155 -9.79 -0.42 -2.54
N LEU A 156 -9.45 0.80 -2.97
CA LEU A 156 -10.07 1.51 -4.11
C LEU A 156 -10.31 0.65 -5.36
N ARG A 157 -9.43 -0.31 -5.66
CA ARG A 157 -9.55 -1.20 -6.83
C ARG A 157 -10.82 -2.06 -6.80
N TYR A 158 -11.32 -2.36 -5.61
CA TYR A 158 -12.40 -3.32 -5.37
C TYR A 158 -13.67 -2.64 -4.88
N VAL A 159 -13.57 -1.65 -3.98
CA VAL A 159 -14.76 -1.09 -3.30
C VAL A 159 -15.73 -0.35 -4.23
N PHE A 160 -15.24 0.24 -5.33
CA PHE A 160 -16.10 0.96 -6.28
C PHE A 160 -16.82 0.05 -7.29
N ASP A 161 -16.47 -1.24 -7.38
CA ASP A 161 -16.96 -2.17 -8.39
C ASP A 161 -17.48 -3.45 -7.72
N GLN A 162 -18.78 -3.69 -7.81
CA GLN A 162 -19.44 -4.78 -7.08
C GLN A 162 -18.90 -6.16 -7.46
N CYS A 163 -18.61 -6.41 -8.74
CA CYS A 163 -18.10 -7.69 -9.20
C CYS A 163 -16.68 -7.91 -8.68
N LYS A 164 -15.80 -6.92 -8.84
CA LYS A 164 -14.43 -6.99 -8.33
C LYS A 164 -14.37 -7.15 -6.81
N TYR A 165 -15.27 -6.46 -6.10
CA TYR A 165 -15.42 -6.60 -4.65
C TYR A 165 -15.78 -8.04 -4.27
N LYS A 166 -16.82 -8.62 -4.88
CA LYS A 166 -17.28 -10.00 -4.59
C LYS A 166 -16.16 -11.00 -4.87
N ASP A 167 -15.53 -10.92 -6.03
CA ASP A 167 -14.42 -11.79 -6.40
C ASP A 167 -13.28 -11.70 -5.39
N ARG A 168 -12.98 -10.48 -4.92
CA ARG A 168 -11.91 -10.25 -3.96
C ARG A 168 -12.25 -10.84 -2.60
N ILE A 169 -13.45 -10.65 -2.07
CA ILE A 169 -13.87 -11.22 -0.79
C ILE A 169 -13.79 -12.74 -0.83
N VAL A 170 -14.35 -13.39 -1.86
CA VAL A 170 -14.26 -14.86 -2.03
C VAL A 170 -12.79 -15.31 -2.08
N SER A 171 -11.94 -14.54 -2.75
CA SER A 171 -10.50 -14.82 -2.80
C SER A 171 -9.82 -14.72 -1.43
N CYS A 172 -10.24 -13.78 -0.58
CA CYS A 172 -9.71 -13.59 0.77
C CYS A 172 -10.18 -14.71 1.69
N GLU A 173 -11.48 -15.00 1.73
CA GLU A 173 -12.07 -16.10 2.50
C GLU A 173 -11.46 -17.45 2.10
N SER A 174 -11.32 -17.71 0.80
CA SER A 174 -10.65 -18.93 0.32
C SER A 174 -9.18 -19.01 0.77
N THR A 175 -8.50 -17.87 0.92
CA THR A 175 -7.12 -17.83 1.42
C THR A 175 -7.07 -18.19 2.90
N VAL A 176 -7.99 -17.67 3.72
CA VAL A 176 -8.11 -18.04 5.14
C VAL A 176 -8.45 -19.53 5.27
N ASN A 177 -9.45 -20.02 4.54
CA ASN A 177 -9.90 -21.42 4.66
C ASN A 177 -8.83 -22.45 4.27
N LYS A 178 -7.91 -22.09 3.37
CA LYS A 178 -6.81 -22.96 2.92
C LYS A 178 -5.57 -22.89 3.82
N MET A 179 -5.58 -22.01 4.82
CA MET A 179 -4.45 -21.82 5.72
C MET A 179 -4.17 -23.11 6.50
N VAL A 180 -2.91 -23.50 6.56
CA VAL A 180 -2.41 -24.65 7.32
C VAL A 180 -1.43 -24.21 8.40
N LEU A 181 -1.10 -25.10 9.34
CA LEU A 181 -0.24 -24.79 10.49
C LEU A 181 1.07 -24.05 10.11
N PRO A 182 1.84 -24.47 9.07
CA PRO A 182 3.05 -23.73 8.67
C PRO A 182 2.79 -22.29 8.23
N ASP A 183 1.59 -21.95 7.77
CA ASP A 183 1.28 -20.60 7.31
C ASP A 183 1.14 -19.61 8.48
N THR A 184 0.87 -20.11 9.69
CA THR A 184 0.67 -19.27 10.89
C THR A 184 1.88 -18.40 11.21
N GLN A 185 3.10 -18.89 10.90
CA GLN A 185 4.34 -18.16 11.14
C GLN A 185 4.37 -16.79 10.43
N TYR A 186 3.70 -16.68 9.28
CA TYR A 186 3.67 -15.45 8.49
C TYR A 186 2.78 -14.36 9.09
N TYR A 187 1.87 -14.74 10.00
CA TYR A 187 0.98 -13.83 10.71
C TYR A 187 1.46 -13.54 12.13
N SER A 188 2.45 -14.27 12.64
CA SER A 188 3.05 -14.03 13.97
C SER A 188 3.70 -12.64 14.12
N VAL A 189 4.01 -11.98 13.01
CA VAL A 189 4.61 -10.64 12.98
C VAL A 189 3.58 -9.50 13.02
N LEU A 190 2.27 -9.80 12.99
CA LEU A 190 1.23 -8.78 13.10
C LEU A 190 1.37 -8.00 14.41
N GLY A 191 1.19 -6.68 14.36
CA GLY A 191 1.36 -5.81 15.52
C GLY A 191 2.81 -5.57 15.95
N THR A 192 3.80 -6.18 15.27
CA THR A 192 5.23 -5.92 15.49
C THR A 192 5.81 -4.98 14.43
N ASP A 193 7.00 -4.46 14.69
CA ASP A 193 7.80 -3.67 13.74
C ASP A 193 8.45 -4.52 12.63
N LYS A 194 8.35 -5.86 12.73
CA LYS A 194 8.86 -6.78 11.71
C LYS A 194 7.94 -6.79 10.50
N MET A 195 8.54 -6.74 9.30
CA MET A 195 7.81 -6.81 8.05
C MET A 195 7.47 -8.25 7.66
N CYS A 196 6.21 -8.45 7.24
CA CYS A 196 5.72 -9.68 6.66
C CYS A 196 6.56 -10.14 5.44
N GLU A 197 6.97 -11.40 5.42
CA GLU A 197 7.76 -11.94 4.31
C GLU A 197 6.89 -12.08 3.04
N GLY A 198 7.12 -11.18 2.07
CA GLY A 198 6.17 -10.87 1.00
C GLY A 198 5.89 -11.98 -0.03
N SER A 199 6.58 -13.12 0.02
CA SER A 199 6.24 -14.30 -0.80
C SER A 199 5.11 -15.13 -0.19
N HIS A 200 4.96 -15.09 1.14
CA HIS A 200 4.07 -15.98 1.87
C HIS A 200 2.93 -15.24 2.56
N VAL A 201 3.13 -13.98 2.93
CA VAL A 201 2.02 -13.13 3.42
C VAL A 201 1.21 -12.65 2.22
N SER A 202 -0.03 -13.13 2.16
CA SER A 202 -0.95 -12.75 1.10
C SER A 202 -1.38 -11.29 1.28
N HIS A 203 -1.04 -10.43 0.31
CA HIS A 203 -1.60 -9.08 0.12
C HIS A 203 -3.16 -9.03 0.08
N LYS A 204 -3.81 -10.18 0.21
CA LYS A 204 -5.26 -10.36 0.37
C LYS A 204 -5.75 -10.14 1.80
N LEU A 205 -4.90 -10.30 2.81
CA LEU A 205 -5.32 -10.27 4.22
C LEU A 205 -4.62 -9.16 5.01
N VAL A 206 -3.37 -8.85 4.67
CA VAL A 206 -2.53 -7.92 5.41
C VAL A 206 -2.22 -6.69 4.56
N LYS A 207 -2.16 -5.52 5.21
CA LYS A 207 -1.67 -4.24 4.69
C LYS A 207 -0.53 -3.73 5.57
N VAL A 208 0.31 -2.87 4.99
CA VAL A 208 1.28 -2.09 5.75
C VAL A 208 0.61 -0.79 6.17
N VAL A 209 0.75 -0.42 7.44
CA VAL A 209 0.30 0.86 8.00
C VAL A 209 1.48 1.63 8.55
N ARG A 210 1.47 2.94 8.38
CA ARG A 210 2.41 3.89 8.97
C ARG A 210 1.90 4.25 10.36
N VAL A 211 2.72 4.02 11.37
CA VAL A 211 2.47 4.45 12.75
C VAL A 211 3.51 5.49 13.13
N ARG A 212 3.06 6.59 13.74
CA ARG A 212 3.94 7.66 14.24
C ARG A 212 4.02 7.59 15.77
N GLY A 213 5.24 7.57 16.30
CA GLY A 213 5.52 7.67 17.72
C GLY A 213 5.01 8.99 18.28
N LYS A 214 4.42 8.97 19.48
CA LYS A 214 3.88 10.18 20.13
C LYS A 214 4.97 11.11 20.66
N GLU A 215 6.16 10.58 20.92
CA GLU A 215 7.21 11.27 21.70
C GLU A 215 8.45 11.64 20.90
N ASP A 216 8.80 10.87 19.87
CA ASP A 216 10.08 10.98 19.16
C ASP A 216 9.95 11.29 17.66
N ASP A 217 8.75 11.59 17.18
CA ASP A 217 8.43 11.75 15.75
C ASP A 217 8.92 10.59 14.87
N SER A 218 9.21 9.44 15.48
CA SER A 218 9.62 8.24 14.76
C SER A 218 8.44 7.70 13.96
N GLU A 219 8.74 7.16 12.80
CA GLU A 219 7.73 6.55 11.94
C GLU A 219 8.15 5.13 11.65
N LEU A 220 7.28 4.18 12.02
CA LEU A 220 7.52 2.77 11.83
C LEU A 220 6.38 2.16 11.02
N PRO A 221 6.70 1.35 10.00
CA PRO A 221 5.70 0.51 9.37
C PRO A 221 5.28 -0.62 10.31
N TYR A 222 3.99 -0.95 10.29
CA TYR A 222 3.42 -2.12 10.96
C TYR A 222 2.60 -2.93 9.96
N ASN A 223 2.50 -4.24 10.22
CA ASN A 223 1.58 -5.11 9.50
C ASN A 223 0.25 -5.14 10.25
N ALA A 224 -0.80 -4.72 9.54
CA ALA A 224 -2.16 -4.70 10.04
C ALA A 224 -3.08 -5.51 9.12
N MET A 225 -4.19 -5.98 9.67
CA MET A 225 -5.24 -6.58 8.86
C MET A 225 -5.90 -5.53 7.97
N ILE A 226 -6.32 -5.94 6.78
CA ILE A 226 -6.92 -5.01 5.81
C ILE A 226 -8.19 -4.36 6.36
N SER A 227 -9.03 -5.16 7.03
CA SER A 227 -10.31 -4.79 7.63
C SER A 227 -10.59 -5.63 8.89
N SER A 228 -11.51 -5.17 9.73
CA SER A 228 -11.97 -5.89 10.92
C SER A 228 -12.58 -7.24 10.58
N HIS A 229 -13.39 -7.29 9.51
CA HIS A 229 -14.00 -8.54 9.06
C HIS A 229 -12.96 -9.61 8.67
N LEU A 230 -11.93 -9.23 7.91
CA LEU A 230 -10.85 -10.17 7.56
C LEU A 230 -9.96 -10.48 8.75
N ALA A 231 -9.80 -9.55 9.70
CA ALA A 231 -9.12 -9.78 10.97
C ALA A 231 -9.80 -10.89 11.76
N GLU A 232 -11.11 -10.81 11.95
CA GLU A 232 -11.91 -11.81 12.65
C GLU A 232 -11.74 -13.21 12.02
N LEU A 233 -11.98 -13.34 10.71
CA LEU A 233 -11.86 -14.61 10.01
C LEU A 233 -10.45 -15.21 10.13
N THR A 234 -9.42 -14.36 9.98
CA THR A 234 -8.03 -14.81 10.04
C THR A 234 -7.65 -15.22 11.46
N LEU A 235 -8.03 -14.44 12.47
CA LEU A 235 -7.72 -14.74 13.87
C LEU A 235 -8.42 -16.01 14.35
N CYS A 236 -9.69 -16.23 14.00
CA CYS A 236 -10.38 -17.50 14.29
C CYS A 236 -9.63 -18.69 13.67
N LYS A 237 -9.18 -18.55 12.41
CA LYS A 237 -8.42 -19.62 11.76
C LYS A 237 -7.05 -19.84 12.41
N LEU A 238 -6.38 -18.79 12.83
CA LEU A 238 -5.11 -18.88 13.55
C LEU A 238 -5.29 -19.54 14.91
N ALA A 239 -6.39 -19.28 15.62
CA ALA A 239 -6.69 -19.92 16.91
C ALA A 239 -6.86 -21.44 16.78
N GLU A 240 -7.44 -21.93 15.68
CA GLU A 240 -7.54 -23.37 15.39
C GLU A 240 -6.18 -24.03 15.14
N LEU A 241 -5.23 -23.27 14.59
CA LEU A 241 -3.95 -23.80 14.10
C LEU A 241 -2.81 -23.62 15.11
N MET A 242 -2.75 -22.50 15.82
CA MET A 242 -1.64 -22.15 16.69
C MET A 242 -1.73 -22.82 18.06
N VAL A 243 -0.57 -22.96 18.72
CA VAL A 243 -0.52 -23.31 20.14
C VAL A 243 -1.18 -22.18 20.94
N PRO A 244 -2.03 -22.46 21.95
CA PRO A 244 -2.80 -21.43 22.66
C PRO A 244 -1.96 -20.27 23.21
N ASN A 245 -0.78 -20.56 23.77
CA ASN A 245 0.11 -19.53 24.29
C ASN A 245 0.63 -18.59 23.18
N ASP A 246 1.00 -19.13 22.02
CA ASP A 246 1.48 -18.35 20.88
C ASP A 246 0.35 -17.48 20.31
N PHE A 247 -0.87 -18.02 20.25
CA PHE A 247 -2.05 -17.26 19.83
C PHE A 247 -2.35 -16.10 20.78
N ASN A 248 -2.30 -16.34 22.10
CA ASN A 248 -2.51 -15.29 23.09
C ASN A 248 -1.47 -14.17 22.97
N LEU A 249 -0.19 -14.52 22.74
CA LEU A 249 0.88 -13.54 22.51
C LEU A 249 0.63 -12.73 21.23
N LEU A 250 0.17 -13.37 20.15
CA LEU A 250 -0.21 -12.68 18.91
C LEU A 250 -1.33 -11.67 19.15
N VAL A 251 -2.40 -12.08 19.84
CA VAL A 251 -3.54 -11.21 20.15
C VAL A 251 -3.09 -10.00 20.98
N LEU A 252 -2.22 -10.19 21.97
CA LEU A 252 -1.66 -9.10 22.79
C LEU A 252 -0.77 -8.15 22.00
N ALA A 253 -0.10 -8.63 20.94
CA ALA A 253 0.76 -7.80 20.10
C ALA A 253 -0.04 -6.89 19.15
N ILE A 254 -1.25 -7.29 18.76
CA ILE A 254 -2.12 -6.50 17.89
C ILE A 254 -2.72 -5.35 18.70
N LYS A 255 -2.29 -4.11 18.42
CA LYS A 255 -2.68 -2.90 19.16
C LYS A 255 -4.01 -2.26 18.73
N ASP A 256 -4.75 -2.87 17.82
CA ASP A 256 -5.96 -2.28 17.22
C ASP A 256 -7.25 -2.75 17.92
N ASP A 257 -8.28 -1.90 17.99
CA ASP A 257 -9.64 -2.19 18.51
C ASP A 257 -10.42 -3.27 17.71
N LEU A 258 -9.76 -4.01 16.81
CA LEU A 258 -10.35 -4.98 15.88
C LEU A 258 -10.79 -6.29 16.55
N ILE A 259 -10.53 -6.45 17.85
CA ILE A 259 -10.47 -7.76 18.50
C ILE A 259 -11.73 -8.09 19.32
N SER A 260 -12.80 -7.28 19.27
CA SER A 260 -13.96 -7.47 20.16
C SER A 260 -14.53 -8.91 20.11
N LYS A 261 -14.65 -9.52 18.92
CA LYS A 261 -15.32 -10.82 18.76
C LYS A 261 -14.38 -12.03 18.85
N ALA A 262 -13.16 -11.90 18.31
CA ALA A 262 -12.15 -12.95 18.45
C ALA A 262 -11.70 -13.11 19.91
N LEU A 263 -11.61 -12.00 20.68
CA LEU A 263 -11.46 -12.08 22.13
C LEU A 263 -12.68 -12.75 22.76
N GLU A 264 -13.90 -12.34 22.46
CA GLU A 264 -15.08 -12.92 23.12
C GLU A 264 -15.14 -14.46 23.01
N ASP A 265 -14.85 -15.01 21.82
CA ASP A 265 -14.91 -16.45 21.57
C ASP A 265 -13.67 -17.24 22.05
N HIS A 266 -12.47 -16.64 21.99
CA HIS A 266 -11.21 -17.39 22.20
C HIS A 266 -10.39 -16.94 23.43
N SER A 267 -10.70 -15.78 24.00
CA SER A 267 -10.08 -15.24 25.22
C SER A 267 -10.41 -16.05 26.47
N LEU A 268 -11.44 -16.90 26.43
CA LEU A 268 -11.75 -17.88 27.48
C LEU A 268 -10.54 -18.79 27.78
N PHE A 269 -9.71 -19.12 26.78
CA PHE A 269 -8.51 -19.93 26.99
C PHE A 269 -7.37 -19.17 27.70
N ALA A 270 -7.25 -17.86 27.50
CA ALA A 270 -6.26 -17.04 28.21
C ALA A 270 -6.56 -16.91 29.71
N PHE A 271 -7.85 -16.90 30.10
CA PHE A 271 -8.25 -16.87 31.51
C PHE A 271 -8.26 -18.25 32.16
N LEU A 272 -8.54 -19.33 31.42
CA LEU A 272 -8.57 -20.69 31.97
C LEU A 272 -7.19 -21.34 32.10
N SER A 273 -6.17 -20.87 31.37
CA SER A 273 -4.79 -21.36 31.49
C SER A 273 -4.02 -20.78 32.68
N ALA A 274 -4.51 -19.71 33.31
CA ALA A 274 -3.96 -19.15 34.55
C ALA A 274 -4.53 -19.79 35.83
N ALA A 275 -5.44 -20.77 35.69
CA ALA A 275 -6.15 -21.42 36.80
C ALA A 275 -5.69 -22.86 37.08
N LEU A 276 -4.55 -23.29 36.53
CA LEU A 276 -3.94 -24.61 36.75
C LEU A 276 -2.54 -24.49 37.36
#